data_AF-A0A670YJI8-F1
#
_entry.id   AF-A0A670YJI8-F1
#
_cell.length_a   1.000
_cell.length_b   1.000
_cell.length_c   1.000
_cell.angle_alpha   90.00
_cell.angle_beta   90.00
_cell.angle_gamma   90.00
#
_symmetry.space_group_name_H-M   'P 1'
#
loop_
_entity.id
_entity.type
_entity.pdbx_description
1 polymer ?
#
loop_
_entity_poly.entity_id
_entity_poly.type
_entity_poly.pdbx_seq_one_letter_code
_entity_poly.pdbx_strand_id
1 'polypeptide(L)'
;MIFLFLVAWIAPCIVNQFFSSFAKADVQKNSKQIICSVLGPQGPPGAPGALGAPGNIGRMGYPGKDGRDGEDGQKGEPGDEGTQGRMGNPGKSGPKGKPGAIGKAGLRGLKGSKGPTGKSGQPGKKGPRGAQGDLGMSGPCKCNVKKAKSAFSVAVTNSYPKERLPIKFDRILMNEGGNYNASSGKFICNIPGVYYFTYDITLANKHLAIGLVCNGQYKIKTFDANTGNHDIASGSTILSLKQKDEVWLQIFYSEQNGLFYDPYWTDSIFTGFLIYADQGYLNDL
;
A
#
# COMPACT_ATOMS: atom_id res chain seq x y z
N MET A 1 -44.03 73.95 -18.88
CA MET A 1 -43.23 73.98 -17.64
C MET A 1 -43.35 72.61 -16.99
N ILE A 2 -42.40 71.70 -17.14
CA ILE A 2 -41.05 71.72 -16.52
C ILE A 2 -41.15 71.32 -15.04
N PHE A 3 -40.45 70.22 -14.72
CA PHE A 3 -39.87 69.85 -13.42
C PHE A 3 -40.79 69.21 -12.36
N LEU A 4 -40.37 68.25 -11.54
CA LEU A 4 -39.17 67.42 -11.47
C LEU A 4 -39.44 66.33 -10.42
N PHE A 5 -38.79 65.19 -10.61
CA PHE A 5 -38.38 64.13 -9.69
C PHE A 5 -38.28 64.38 -8.16
N LEU A 6 -38.29 63.23 -7.46
CA LEU A 6 -37.46 62.84 -6.30
C LEU A 6 -37.81 63.40 -4.92
N VAL A 7 -38.22 62.53 -3.99
CA VAL A 7 -37.48 62.30 -2.74
C VAL A 7 -37.66 60.84 -2.28
N ALA A 8 -36.55 60.10 -2.26
CA ALA A 8 -36.38 58.81 -1.61
C ALA A 8 -36.33 58.98 -0.09
N TRP A 9 -36.98 58.07 0.66
CA TRP A 9 -36.70 57.87 2.09
C TRP A 9 -36.05 56.52 2.30
N ILE A 10 -34.73 56.61 2.45
CA ILE A 10 -33.82 55.60 2.97
C ILE A 10 -33.83 55.75 4.49
N ALA A 11 -34.00 54.66 5.24
CA ALA A 11 -33.68 54.61 6.67
C ALA A 11 -32.86 53.34 6.96
N PRO A 12 -31.92 53.39 7.93
CA PRO A 12 -30.57 52.85 7.72
C PRO A 12 -30.27 51.52 8.42
N CYS A 13 -29.14 50.96 7.97
CA CYS A 13 -28.39 49.83 8.49
C CYS A 13 -27.97 49.90 9.97
N ILE A 14 -27.99 48.71 10.60
CA ILE A 14 -27.02 48.15 11.57
C ILE A 14 -26.96 48.77 12.99
N VAL A 15 -27.26 47.95 14.01
CA VAL A 15 -26.38 47.54 15.14
C VAL A 15 -27.25 46.79 16.18
N ASN A 16 -27.08 45.47 16.30
CA ASN A 16 -26.83 44.79 17.58
C ASN A 16 -26.79 43.26 17.38
N GLN A 17 -25.62 42.75 17.05
CA GLN A 17 -25.14 41.53 17.69
C GLN A 17 -24.78 41.90 19.13
N PHE A 18 -25.44 41.31 20.11
CA PHE A 18 -24.86 40.89 21.39
C PHE A 18 -26.00 40.36 22.26
N PHE A 19 -26.35 39.09 22.09
CA PHE A 19 -26.47 38.14 23.20
C PHE A 19 -26.62 36.73 22.61
N SER A 20 -25.48 36.05 22.58
CA SER A 20 -25.32 34.62 22.45
C SER A 20 -26.12 33.87 23.51
N SER A 21 -26.95 32.91 23.11
CA SER A 21 -27.34 31.78 23.95
C SER A 21 -28.03 30.71 23.12
N PHE A 22 -27.25 29.70 22.75
CA PHE A 22 -27.68 28.31 22.60
C PHE A 22 -28.92 28.03 21.75
N ALA A 23 -28.80 28.21 20.43
CA ALA A 23 -29.51 27.35 19.49
C ALA A 23 -28.53 26.26 19.05
N LYS A 24 -28.74 25.03 19.53
CA LYS A 24 -28.11 23.80 19.05
C LYS A 24 -28.25 23.78 17.52
N ALA A 25 -27.18 24.11 16.81
CA ALA A 25 -27.09 23.84 15.39
C ALA A 25 -26.97 22.32 15.26
N ASP A 26 -28.07 21.67 14.88
CA ASP A 26 -28.05 20.31 14.39
C ASP A 26 -27.14 20.31 13.17
N VAL A 27 -25.90 19.84 13.36
CA VAL A 27 -24.98 19.57 12.28
C VAL A 27 -25.62 18.44 11.48
N GLN A 28 -26.36 18.78 10.43
CA GLN A 28 -26.76 17.81 9.41
C GLN A 28 -25.50 17.34 8.71
N LYS A 29 -24.83 16.37 9.35
CA LYS A 29 -23.68 15.63 8.86
C LYS A 29 -24.19 14.63 7.82
N ASN A 30 -24.65 15.14 6.67
CA ASN A 30 -24.94 14.33 5.50
C ASN A 30 -24.12 14.84 4.29
N SER A 31 -22.83 15.08 4.53
CA SER A 31 -21.84 14.80 3.49
C SER A 31 -21.60 13.30 3.50
N LYS A 32 -22.43 12.54 2.79
CA LYS A 32 -22.05 11.19 2.35
C LYS A 32 -21.04 11.34 1.22
N GLN A 33 -19.85 11.85 1.55
CA GLN A 33 -18.68 11.70 0.71
C GLN A 33 -18.24 10.24 0.86
N ILE A 34 -18.85 9.36 0.07
CA ILE A 34 -18.52 7.94 0.08
C ILE A 34 -17.22 7.77 -0.69
N ILE A 35 -16.12 7.82 0.05
CA ILE A 35 -14.87 7.18 -0.36
C ILE A 35 -15.21 5.71 -0.56
N CYS A 36 -15.19 5.25 -1.81
CA CYS A 36 -15.33 3.84 -2.14
C CYS A 36 -14.08 3.11 -1.60
N SER A 37 -14.12 2.72 -0.33
CA SER A 37 -13.06 1.94 0.29
C SER A 37 -13.63 0.67 0.88
N VAL A 38 -13.15 -0.46 0.38
CA VAL A 38 -13.34 -1.74 1.03
C VAL A 38 -12.24 -1.87 2.08
N LEU A 39 -12.61 -2.38 3.25
CA LEU A 39 -11.71 -2.72 4.35
C LEU A 39 -10.56 -3.60 3.82
N GLY A 40 -9.31 -3.28 4.18
CA GLY A 40 -8.17 -4.11 3.78
C GLY A 40 -8.30 -5.54 4.34
N PRO A 41 -7.74 -6.57 3.67
CA PRO A 41 -7.69 -7.90 4.25
C PRO A 41 -6.95 -7.87 5.58
N GLN A 42 -7.31 -8.78 6.47
CA GLN A 42 -6.68 -8.89 7.77
C GLN A 42 -5.16 -9.15 7.64
N GLY A 43 -4.36 -8.46 8.44
CA GLY A 43 -2.91 -8.63 8.43
C GLY A 43 -2.49 -10.08 8.72
N PRO A 44 -1.36 -10.56 8.17
CA PRO A 44 -0.88 -11.91 8.46
C PRO A 44 -0.62 -12.07 9.97
N PRO A 45 -0.81 -13.28 10.54
CA PRO A 45 -0.52 -13.51 11.95
C PRO A 45 0.94 -13.20 12.29
N GLY A 46 1.18 -12.62 13.46
CA GLY A 46 2.53 -12.27 13.90
C GLY A 46 3.49 -13.47 13.89
N ALA A 47 4.77 -13.21 13.64
CA ALA A 47 5.81 -14.23 13.64
C ALA A 47 5.82 -15.00 14.98
N PRO A 48 6.12 -16.31 14.98
CA PRO A 48 6.22 -17.05 16.23
C PRO A 48 7.26 -16.45 17.17
N GLY A 49 6.99 -16.49 18.48
CA GLY A 49 7.96 -16.04 19.49
C GLY A 49 9.31 -16.77 19.37
N ALA A 50 10.39 -16.07 19.71
CA ALA A 50 11.75 -16.62 19.69
C ALA A 50 11.88 -17.90 20.52
N LEU A 51 12.86 -18.74 20.18
CA LEU A 51 13.14 -19.96 20.95
C LEU A 51 13.59 -19.58 22.37
N GLY A 52 13.01 -20.23 23.39
CA GLY A 52 13.45 -20.03 24.77
C GLY A 52 14.91 -20.44 24.96
N ALA A 53 15.62 -19.76 25.87
CA ALA A 53 17.01 -20.06 26.17
C ALA A 53 17.19 -21.52 26.63
N PRO A 54 18.33 -22.18 26.30
CA PRO A 54 18.62 -23.53 26.77
C PRO A 54 18.61 -23.63 28.29
N GLY A 55 18.16 -24.77 28.83
CA GLY A 55 18.21 -25.01 30.28
C GLY A 55 19.64 -25.09 30.81
N ASN A 56 19.85 -24.62 32.05
CA ASN A 56 21.16 -24.64 32.71
C ASN A 56 21.71 -26.07 32.86
N ILE A 57 23.04 -26.22 32.84
CA ILE A 57 23.72 -27.51 33.03
C ILE A 57 23.48 -28.00 34.47
N GLY A 58 23.15 -29.29 34.61
CA GLY A 58 22.93 -29.91 35.92
C GLY A 58 24.18 -29.88 36.82
N ARG A 59 23.97 -29.81 38.14
CA ARG A 59 25.08 -29.79 39.11
C ARG A 59 25.88 -31.09 39.05
N MET A 60 27.17 -30.97 39.31
CA MET A 60 28.13 -32.08 39.35
C MET A 60 27.85 -33.05 40.50
N GLY A 61 28.00 -34.36 40.26
CA GLY A 61 27.81 -35.38 41.29
C GLY A 61 28.88 -35.31 42.40
N TYR A 62 28.51 -35.75 43.61
CA TYR A 62 29.43 -35.79 44.76
C TYR A 62 30.60 -36.78 44.54
N PRO A 63 31.78 -36.55 45.15
CA PRO A 63 32.91 -37.49 45.08
C PRO A 63 32.59 -38.86 45.70
N GLY A 64 33.22 -39.92 45.21
CA GLY A 64 33.13 -41.26 45.80
C GLY A 64 33.78 -41.33 47.20
N LYS A 65 33.35 -42.31 48.01
CA LYS A 65 33.92 -42.57 49.35
C LYS A 65 35.31 -43.22 49.24
N ASP A 66 36.18 -42.98 50.23
CA ASP A 66 37.53 -43.55 50.30
C ASP A 66 37.52 -45.09 50.43
N GLY A 67 38.55 -45.76 49.90
CA GLY A 67 38.72 -47.22 49.98
C GLY A 67 39.19 -47.72 51.36
N ARG A 68 39.03 -49.02 51.64
CA ARG A 68 39.51 -49.67 52.88
C ARG A 68 41.04 -49.86 52.85
N ASP A 69 41.68 -49.86 54.03
CA ASP A 69 43.12 -50.06 54.19
C ASP A 69 43.56 -51.52 53.87
N GLY A 70 44.82 -51.71 53.45
CA GLY A 70 45.36 -53.02 53.03
C GLY A 70 46.12 -53.79 54.12
N GLU A 71 46.27 -55.11 53.94
CA GLU A 71 46.98 -56.02 54.87
C GLU A 71 48.52 -55.99 54.71
N ASP A 72 49.27 -56.37 55.77
CA ASP A 72 50.74 -56.28 55.88
C ASP A 72 51.52 -57.35 55.07
N GLY A 73 52.71 -56.99 54.56
CA GLY A 73 53.52 -57.85 53.67
C GLY A 73 54.62 -58.71 54.33
N GLN A 74 55.04 -59.79 53.66
CA GLN A 74 56.10 -60.73 54.10
C GLN A 74 57.54 -60.24 53.82
N LYS A 75 58.51 -60.72 54.63
CA LYS A 75 59.91 -60.27 54.73
C LYS A 75 60.82 -60.82 53.61
N GLY A 76 61.58 -59.97 52.90
CA GLY A 76 62.34 -60.37 51.70
C GLY A 76 63.87 -60.48 51.84
N GLU A 77 64.46 -61.64 51.53
CA GLU A 77 65.89 -61.95 51.70
C GLU A 77 66.88 -61.09 50.88
N PRO A 78 68.14 -60.99 51.36
CA PRO A 78 69.10 -60.01 50.88
C PRO A 78 69.89 -60.30 49.62
N GLY A 79 70.18 -59.21 48.92
CA GLY A 79 71.26 -59.11 47.95
C GLY A 79 72.51 -58.48 48.58
N ASP A 80 73.52 -58.26 47.75
CA ASP A 80 74.29 -57.03 47.77
C ASP A 80 75.13 -56.89 46.49
N GLU A 81 75.66 -55.69 46.38
CA GLU A 81 75.81 -54.81 45.23
C GLU A 81 77.26 -54.77 44.75
N GLY A 82 77.53 -54.61 43.45
CA GLY A 82 77.80 -53.28 42.89
C GLY A 82 79.03 -53.35 41.97
N THR A 83 79.38 -52.41 41.11
CA THR A 83 78.93 -51.04 40.83
C THR A 83 79.59 -50.63 39.49
N GLN A 84 79.29 -49.41 39.06
CA GLN A 84 79.48 -48.79 37.76
C GLN A 84 80.92 -48.50 37.31
N GLY A 85 81.15 -48.65 35.99
CA GLY A 85 82.29 -48.10 35.25
C GLY A 85 81.96 -47.95 33.76
N ARG A 86 82.45 -46.87 33.13
CA ARG A 86 82.37 -46.58 31.69
C ARG A 86 82.89 -47.77 30.86
N MET A 87 82.35 -47.99 29.65
CA MET A 87 82.52 -49.25 28.92
C MET A 87 83.99 -49.69 28.74
N GLY A 88 84.33 -50.71 29.52
CA GLY A 88 85.40 -51.69 29.39
C GLY A 88 85.00 -52.88 30.28
N ASN A 89 85.15 -54.10 29.78
CA ASN A 89 84.65 -55.36 30.37
C ASN A 89 85.18 -55.66 31.81
N PRO A 90 84.85 -56.85 32.32
CA PRO A 90 84.06 -57.22 33.50
C PRO A 90 84.81 -56.94 34.83
N GLY A 91 84.19 -56.72 35.98
CA GLY A 91 83.08 -57.47 36.56
C GLY A 91 83.37 -57.68 38.05
N LYS A 92 82.31 -58.11 38.74
CA LYS A 92 82.26 -58.82 40.04
C LYS A 92 83.14 -58.27 41.17
N SER A 93 82.48 -57.77 42.20
CA SER A 93 82.51 -58.47 43.48
C SER A 93 81.10 -58.48 44.06
N GLY A 94 80.60 -59.70 44.32
CA GLY A 94 79.44 -59.91 45.18
C GLY A 94 79.89 -59.93 46.65
N PRO A 95 79.25 -60.70 47.55
CA PRO A 95 77.96 -61.40 47.46
C PRO A 95 77.00 -61.03 48.63
N LYS A 96 75.82 -61.68 48.60
CA LYS A 96 74.73 -61.71 49.61
C LYS A 96 75.19 -61.77 51.08
N GLY A 97 74.55 -61.21 52.10
CA GLY A 97 73.32 -60.43 52.19
C GLY A 97 72.71 -60.42 53.63
N LYS A 98 71.92 -59.40 54.06
CA LYS A 98 71.13 -59.32 55.34
C LYS A 98 69.59 -59.61 55.34
N PRO A 99 69.02 -60.32 56.33
CA PRO A 99 67.59 -60.67 56.40
C PRO A 99 66.61 -59.50 56.16
N GLY A 100 65.47 -59.83 55.56
CA GLY A 100 64.62 -58.87 54.85
C GLY A 100 63.96 -57.73 55.58
N ALA A 101 63.44 -56.77 54.82
CA ALA A 101 62.65 -55.65 55.34
C ALA A 101 61.23 -56.10 55.75
N ILE A 102 60.67 -55.46 56.78
CA ILE A 102 59.24 -55.50 57.11
C ILE A 102 58.46 -55.14 55.84
N GLY A 103 57.44 -55.93 55.49
CA GLY A 103 56.61 -55.64 54.33
C GLY A 103 55.98 -54.25 54.45
N LYS A 104 55.96 -53.51 53.34
CA LYS A 104 55.37 -52.16 53.30
C LYS A 104 53.88 -52.23 53.64
N ALA A 105 53.38 -51.24 54.38
CA ALA A 105 51.95 -51.04 54.58
C ALA A 105 51.22 -51.06 53.22
N GLY A 106 50.09 -51.75 53.17
CA GLY A 106 49.26 -51.82 51.97
C GLY A 106 48.92 -50.42 51.43
N LEU A 107 48.88 -50.28 50.10
CA LEU A 107 48.57 -49.01 49.44
C LEU A 107 47.18 -48.52 49.88
N ARG A 108 47.07 -47.25 50.33
CA ARG A 108 45.78 -46.61 50.58
C ARG A 108 44.93 -46.69 49.32
N GLY A 109 43.70 -47.20 49.45
CA GLY A 109 42.79 -47.35 48.32
C GLY A 109 42.62 -46.04 47.54
N LEU A 110 42.65 -46.14 46.21
CA LEU A 110 42.54 -44.97 45.31
C LEU A 110 41.26 -44.18 45.61
N LYS A 111 41.38 -42.84 45.67
CA LYS A 111 40.23 -41.93 45.85
C LYS A 111 39.21 -42.19 44.72
N GLY A 112 37.95 -42.39 45.09
CA GLY A 112 36.88 -42.64 44.12
C GLY A 112 36.82 -41.56 43.05
N SER A 113 36.62 -41.96 41.79
CA SER A 113 36.58 -41.04 40.65
C SER A 113 35.49 -39.98 40.81
N LYS A 114 35.76 -38.77 40.32
CA LYS A 114 34.78 -37.68 40.28
C LYS A 114 33.52 -38.11 39.51
N GLY A 115 32.34 -37.85 40.07
CA GLY A 115 31.08 -38.17 39.41
C GLY A 115 30.93 -37.44 38.06
N PRO A 116 30.19 -38.01 37.09
CA PRO A 116 30.04 -37.42 35.77
C PRO A 116 29.34 -36.05 35.84
N THR A 117 29.65 -35.17 34.88
CA THR A 117 28.97 -33.89 34.71
C THR A 117 27.48 -34.13 34.40
N GLY A 118 26.59 -33.35 35.03
CA GLY A 118 25.15 -33.42 34.75
C GLY A 118 24.84 -33.14 33.28
N LYS A 119 23.83 -33.81 32.73
CA LYS A 119 23.40 -33.61 31.33
C LYS A 119 22.92 -32.16 31.10
N SER A 120 23.17 -31.63 29.91
CA SER A 120 22.65 -30.31 29.50
C SER A 120 21.13 -30.29 29.52
N GLY A 121 20.53 -29.16 29.92
CA GLY A 121 19.09 -28.96 29.86
C GLY A 121 18.56 -29.00 28.44
N GLN A 122 17.31 -29.43 28.25
CA GLN A 122 16.68 -29.44 26.93
C GLN A 122 16.48 -28.01 26.39
N PRO A 123 16.45 -27.83 25.06
CA PRO A 123 16.11 -26.55 24.44
C PRO A 123 14.75 -26.03 24.92
N GLY A 124 14.63 -24.71 25.13
CA GLY A 124 13.36 -24.08 25.48
C GLY A 124 12.32 -24.29 24.37
N LYS A 125 11.04 -24.42 24.74
CA LYS A 125 9.95 -24.56 23.75
C LYS A 125 9.81 -23.27 22.93
N LYS A 126 9.42 -23.42 21.66
CA LYS A 126 9.07 -22.30 20.78
C LYS A 126 7.89 -21.53 21.37
N GLY A 127 7.96 -20.19 21.36
CA GLY A 127 6.88 -19.34 21.84
C GLY A 127 5.58 -19.50 21.03
N PRO A 128 4.42 -19.10 21.58
CA PRO A 128 3.15 -19.16 20.87
C PRO A 128 3.18 -18.29 19.62
N ARG A 129 2.26 -18.58 18.68
CA ARG A 129 2.03 -17.75 17.49
C ARG A 129 1.59 -16.35 17.95
N GLY A 130 2.12 -15.30 17.32
CA GLY A 130 1.69 -13.93 17.60
C GLY A 130 0.19 -13.72 17.33
N ALA A 131 -0.39 -12.72 17.99
CA ALA A 131 -1.79 -12.34 17.78
C ALA A 131 -2.06 -12.00 16.30
N GLN A 132 -3.33 -12.12 15.92
CA GLN A 132 -3.80 -11.76 14.60
C GLN A 132 -3.63 -10.25 14.39
N GLY A 133 -3.08 -9.83 13.24
CA GLY A 133 -2.89 -8.41 12.95
C GLY A 133 -4.22 -7.66 12.84
N ASP A 134 -4.18 -6.36 13.17
CA ASP A 134 -5.33 -5.48 13.03
C ASP A 134 -5.83 -5.41 11.57
N LEU A 135 -7.08 -4.98 11.41
CA LEU A 135 -7.68 -4.70 10.11
C LEU A 135 -6.87 -3.65 9.35
N GLY A 136 -6.53 -3.92 8.09
CA GLY A 136 -5.84 -2.95 7.24
C GLY A 136 -6.70 -1.71 6.98
N MET A 137 -6.07 -0.53 6.99
CA MET A 137 -6.72 0.71 6.55
C MET A 137 -7.28 0.54 5.13
N SER A 138 -8.44 1.16 4.90
CA SER A 138 -9.10 1.30 3.60
C SER A 138 -8.12 1.53 2.43
N GLY A 139 -8.01 0.54 1.53
CA GLY A 139 -7.22 0.63 0.29
C GLY A 139 -8.07 1.05 -0.92
N PRO A 140 -7.45 1.59 -2.01
CA PRO A 140 -8.16 1.91 -3.23
C PRO A 140 -8.69 0.65 -3.93
N CYS A 141 -9.98 0.68 -4.29
CA CYS A 141 -10.78 -0.47 -4.77
C CYS A 141 -10.17 -1.23 -5.97
N LYS A 142 -10.04 -2.56 -5.85
CA LYS A 142 -9.91 -3.50 -6.98
C LYS A 142 -11.25 -4.23 -7.22
N CYS A 143 -11.57 -4.39 -8.49
CA CYS A 143 -12.91 -4.42 -9.06
C CYS A 143 -13.48 -5.85 -9.19
N ASN A 144 -14.71 -6.09 -8.71
CA ASN A 144 -15.55 -7.21 -9.14
C ASN A 144 -16.85 -6.67 -9.78
N VAL A 145 -16.82 -6.57 -11.11
CA VAL A 145 -17.85 -6.82 -12.16
C VAL A 145 -19.33 -6.36 -11.99
N LYS A 146 -19.74 -5.61 -10.97
CA LYS A 146 -21.08 -4.98 -10.90
C LYS A 146 -21.01 -3.48 -10.63
N LYS A 147 -20.21 -2.75 -11.40
CA LYS A 147 -20.18 -1.28 -11.33
C LYS A 147 -20.61 -0.71 -12.67
N ALA A 148 -21.62 0.17 -12.62
CA ALA A 148 -21.97 1.06 -13.71
C ALA A 148 -20.70 1.76 -14.22
N LYS A 149 -20.39 1.57 -15.50
CA LYS A 149 -19.29 2.25 -16.19
C LYS A 149 -19.86 2.88 -17.46
N SER A 150 -19.61 4.16 -17.61
CA SER A 150 -19.90 4.90 -18.84
C SER A 150 -18.83 5.95 -18.97
N ALA A 151 -18.00 5.82 -20.00
CA ALA A 151 -16.93 6.77 -20.26
C ALA A 151 -16.52 6.73 -21.73
N PHE A 152 -16.22 7.88 -22.31
CA PHE A 152 -15.69 7.99 -23.65
C PHE A 152 -14.60 9.05 -23.72
N SER A 153 -13.66 8.87 -24.64
CA SER A 153 -12.68 9.89 -25.03
C SER A 153 -12.45 9.73 -26.53
N VAL A 154 -12.63 10.82 -27.27
CA VAL A 154 -12.68 10.82 -28.72
C VAL A 154 -11.97 12.03 -29.28
N ALA A 155 -11.40 11.89 -30.47
CA ALA A 155 -10.69 12.94 -31.19
C ALA A 155 -11.30 13.15 -32.58
N VAL A 156 -11.16 14.36 -33.11
CA VAL A 156 -11.44 14.64 -34.52
C VAL A 156 -10.27 14.21 -35.40
N THR A 157 -10.55 13.84 -36.65
CA THR A 157 -9.53 13.62 -37.68
C THR A 157 -9.59 14.63 -38.83
N ASN A 158 -10.46 15.64 -38.72
CA ASN A 158 -10.66 16.64 -39.75
C ASN A 158 -10.82 18.03 -39.12
N SER A 159 -10.17 19.02 -39.73
CA SER A 159 -10.31 20.43 -39.39
C SER A 159 -11.63 21.00 -39.92
N TYR A 160 -12.11 22.06 -39.29
CA TYR A 160 -13.24 22.86 -39.75
C TYR A 160 -14.54 22.05 -40.02
N PRO A 161 -15.06 21.32 -39.01
CA PRO A 161 -16.32 20.58 -39.15
C PRO A 161 -17.48 21.51 -39.49
N LYS A 162 -18.57 20.97 -40.04
CA LYS A 162 -19.75 21.77 -40.41
C LYS A 162 -20.33 22.50 -39.18
N GLU A 163 -20.55 23.81 -39.34
CA GLU A 163 -21.12 24.66 -38.32
C GLU A 163 -22.59 24.31 -38.04
N ARG A 164 -23.09 24.64 -36.84
CA ARG A 164 -24.47 24.42 -36.36
C ARG A 164 -24.94 22.96 -36.39
N LEU A 165 -24.01 22.02 -36.53
CA LEU A 165 -24.24 20.59 -36.45
C LEU A 165 -23.33 19.98 -35.38
N PRO A 166 -23.71 18.83 -34.79
CA PRO A 166 -22.82 18.10 -33.91
C PRO A 166 -21.48 17.80 -34.59
N ILE A 167 -20.38 18.13 -33.91
CA ILE A 167 -19.03 17.80 -34.35
C ILE A 167 -18.84 16.30 -34.20
N LYS A 168 -18.41 15.65 -35.29
CA LYS A 168 -18.14 14.22 -35.30
C LYS A 168 -16.68 13.98 -34.92
N PHE A 169 -16.46 13.55 -33.69
CA PHE A 169 -15.19 12.97 -33.27
C PHE A 169 -15.23 11.49 -33.67
N ASP A 170 -14.50 11.16 -34.71
CA ASP A 170 -14.53 9.87 -35.40
C ASP A 170 -13.41 8.93 -34.97
N ARG A 171 -12.33 9.47 -34.39
CA ARG A 171 -11.27 8.67 -33.77
C ARG A 171 -11.64 8.34 -32.33
N ILE A 172 -11.94 7.08 -32.07
CA ILE A 172 -12.24 6.58 -30.72
C ILE A 172 -10.94 6.27 -29.98
N LEU A 173 -10.67 6.98 -28.88
CA LEU A 173 -9.58 6.64 -27.96
C LEU A 173 -10.08 5.66 -26.88
N MET A 174 -11.31 5.86 -26.40
CA MET A 174 -12.01 5.00 -25.45
C MET A 174 -13.53 5.17 -25.60
N ASN A 175 -14.31 4.10 -25.42
CA ASN A 175 -15.79 4.16 -25.39
C ASN A 175 -16.38 3.04 -24.50
N GLU A 176 -16.01 3.05 -23.22
CA GLU A 176 -16.51 2.10 -22.22
C GLU A 176 -18.02 2.30 -22.02
N GLY A 177 -18.80 1.22 -22.22
CA GLY A 177 -20.27 1.27 -22.18
C GLY A 177 -20.93 1.64 -23.51
N GLY A 178 -20.14 1.95 -24.56
CA GLY A 178 -20.64 2.16 -25.92
C GLY A 178 -21.61 3.35 -26.04
N ASN A 179 -21.47 4.35 -25.17
CA ASN A 179 -22.42 5.45 -25.04
C ASN A 179 -22.15 6.60 -26.01
N TYR A 180 -20.97 6.68 -26.61
CA TYR A 180 -20.67 7.66 -27.65
C TYR A 180 -20.87 7.05 -29.05
N ASN A 181 -21.57 7.77 -29.93
CA ASN A 181 -21.82 7.39 -31.31
C ASN A 181 -21.08 8.33 -32.28
N ALA A 182 -19.97 7.84 -32.85
CA ALA A 182 -19.11 8.58 -33.79
C ALA A 182 -19.83 9.04 -35.07
N SER A 183 -20.80 8.28 -35.57
CA SER A 183 -21.55 8.66 -36.77
C SER A 183 -22.41 9.91 -36.54
N SER A 184 -22.87 10.10 -35.29
CA SER A 184 -23.70 11.24 -34.87
C SER A 184 -22.94 12.37 -34.19
N GLY A 185 -21.76 12.10 -33.61
CA GLY A 185 -21.02 13.06 -32.78
C GLY A 185 -21.57 13.24 -31.36
N LYS A 186 -22.45 12.34 -30.90
CA LYS A 186 -23.19 12.49 -29.65
C LYS A 186 -22.87 11.38 -28.64
N PHE A 187 -22.80 11.77 -27.38
CA PHE A 187 -22.92 10.88 -26.23
C PHE A 187 -24.40 10.71 -25.87
N ILE A 188 -24.84 9.48 -25.65
CA ILE A 188 -26.19 9.11 -25.23
C ILE A 188 -26.10 8.42 -23.87
N CYS A 189 -26.74 9.03 -22.87
CA CYS A 189 -26.72 8.54 -21.50
C CYS A 189 -27.53 7.23 -21.37
N ASN A 190 -26.87 6.10 -21.12
CA ASN A 190 -27.58 4.85 -20.78
C ASN A 190 -27.76 4.66 -19.27
N ILE A 191 -26.88 5.25 -18.47
CA ILE A 191 -26.84 5.11 -17.00
C ILE A 191 -27.14 6.48 -16.40
N PRO A 192 -28.31 6.69 -15.76
CA PRO A 192 -28.62 7.96 -15.13
C PRO A 192 -27.65 8.24 -13.97
N GLY A 193 -27.25 9.50 -13.82
CA GLY A 193 -26.27 9.89 -12.82
C GLY A 193 -25.58 11.21 -13.11
N VAL A 194 -24.49 11.44 -12.39
CA VAL A 194 -23.65 12.65 -12.49
C VAL A 194 -22.43 12.35 -13.36
N TYR A 195 -22.23 13.14 -14.40
CA TYR A 195 -21.17 12.99 -15.39
C TYR A 195 -20.25 14.22 -15.38
N TYR A 196 -18.96 13.99 -15.59
CA TYR A 196 -17.99 15.03 -15.93
C TYR A 196 -17.79 15.03 -17.44
N PHE A 197 -17.78 16.22 -18.05
CA PHE A 197 -17.43 16.41 -19.46
C PHE A 197 -16.31 17.44 -19.57
N THR A 198 -15.38 17.20 -20.47
CA THR A 198 -14.27 18.10 -20.79
C THR A 198 -13.90 18.01 -22.26
N TYR A 199 -13.40 19.11 -22.81
CA TYR A 199 -12.82 19.14 -24.15
C TYR A 199 -11.61 20.05 -24.17
N ASP A 200 -10.69 19.72 -25.08
CA ASP A 200 -9.51 20.50 -25.39
C ASP A 200 -9.44 20.61 -26.90
N ILE A 201 -9.59 21.81 -27.43
CA ILE A 201 -9.74 22.08 -28.85
C ILE A 201 -8.62 22.98 -29.32
N THR A 202 -7.78 22.47 -30.22
CA THR A 202 -6.80 23.28 -30.92
C THR A 202 -7.48 24.12 -31.97
N LEU A 203 -7.12 25.40 -32.02
CA LEU A 203 -7.64 26.34 -32.99
C LEU A 203 -6.53 26.97 -33.85
N ALA A 204 -6.81 27.13 -35.15
CA ALA A 204 -5.90 27.70 -36.14
C ALA A 204 -6.66 28.54 -37.18
N ASN A 205 -6.01 29.57 -37.71
CA ASN A 205 -6.47 30.46 -38.81
C ASN A 205 -7.75 31.29 -38.57
N LYS A 206 -8.68 30.83 -37.73
CA LYS A 206 -9.95 31.50 -37.41
C LYS A 206 -10.22 31.47 -35.90
N HIS A 207 -11.07 32.37 -35.43
CA HIS A 207 -11.61 32.33 -34.07
C HIS A 207 -12.47 31.08 -33.86
N LEU A 208 -12.62 30.65 -32.61
CA LEU A 208 -13.42 29.48 -32.24
C LEU A 208 -14.61 29.89 -31.38
N ALA A 209 -15.81 29.45 -31.75
CA ALA A 209 -17.01 29.53 -30.94
C ALA A 209 -17.67 28.16 -30.80
N ILE A 210 -17.25 27.40 -29.79
CA ILE A 210 -17.72 26.03 -29.54
C ILE A 210 -18.60 25.96 -28.30
N GLY A 211 -19.66 25.18 -28.37
CA GLY A 211 -20.59 25.00 -27.27
C GLY A 211 -20.80 23.54 -26.93
N LEU A 212 -20.82 23.24 -25.63
CA LEU A 212 -21.28 21.96 -25.10
C LEU A 212 -22.79 22.02 -24.94
N VAL A 213 -23.49 21.14 -25.64
CA VAL A 213 -24.95 21.10 -25.74
C VAL A 213 -25.46 19.84 -25.05
N CYS A 214 -26.48 20.00 -24.23
CA CYS A 214 -27.23 18.89 -23.64
C CYS A 214 -28.70 19.06 -23.98
N ASN A 215 -29.30 18.07 -24.64
CA ASN A 215 -30.70 18.09 -25.10
C ASN A 215 -31.10 19.39 -25.82
N GLY A 216 -30.21 19.92 -26.66
CA GLY A 216 -30.44 21.16 -27.43
C GLY A 216 -30.16 22.46 -26.67
N GLN A 217 -29.86 22.41 -25.37
CA GLN A 217 -29.49 23.57 -24.58
C GLN A 217 -27.98 23.69 -24.39
N TYR A 218 -27.41 24.87 -24.64
CA TYR A 218 -26.01 25.15 -24.33
C TYR A 218 -25.77 25.15 -22.82
N LYS A 219 -24.83 24.32 -22.37
CA LYS A 219 -24.36 24.26 -20.98
C LYS A 219 -23.04 25.01 -20.81
N ILE A 220 -22.19 24.99 -21.83
CA ILE A 220 -20.99 25.83 -21.93
C ILE A 220 -20.98 26.49 -23.31
N LYS A 221 -20.53 27.74 -23.36
CA LYS A 221 -20.11 28.42 -24.59
C LYS A 221 -18.69 28.92 -24.38
N THR A 222 -17.76 28.40 -25.18
CA THR A 222 -16.36 28.85 -25.19
C THR A 222 -16.13 29.67 -26.44
N PHE A 223 -15.57 30.86 -26.24
CA PHE A 223 -15.11 31.73 -27.30
C PHE A 223 -13.62 31.91 -27.15
N ASP A 224 -12.90 31.72 -28.23
CA ASP A 224 -11.46 31.90 -28.25
C ASP A 224 -11.03 32.68 -29.50
N ALA A 225 -10.24 33.72 -29.29
CA ALA A 225 -9.82 34.64 -30.32
C ALA A 225 -8.42 34.25 -30.81
N ASN A 226 -8.36 33.62 -31.98
CA ASN A 226 -7.08 33.40 -32.64
C ASN A 226 -6.37 34.72 -32.99
N THR A 227 -5.11 34.88 -32.54
CA THR A 227 -4.23 36.04 -32.77
C THR A 227 -3.16 35.80 -33.85
N GLY A 228 -3.24 34.71 -34.61
CA GLY A 228 -2.32 34.35 -35.69
C GLY A 228 -1.44 33.12 -35.41
N ASN A 229 -1.59 32.49 -34.24
CA ASN A 229 -0.88 31.27 -33.84
C ASN A 229 -1.88 30.11 -33.61
N HIS A 230 -1.35 28.94 -33.30
CA HIS A 230 -2.14 27.84 -32.77
C HIS A 230 -2.40 28.09 -31.29
N ASP A 231 -3.66 27.97 -30.87
CA ASP A 231 -4.07 28.11 -29.47
C ASP A 231 -4.93 26.91 -29.04
N ILE A 232 -5.15 26.74 -27.74
CA ILE A 232 -5.94 25.65 -27.17
C ILE A 232 -7.06 26.23 -26.31
N ALA A 233 -8.29 25.97 -26.74
CA ALA A 233 -9.49 26.33 -26.00
C ALA A 233 -10.06 25.09 -25.30
N SER A 234 -10.17 25.17 -23.97
CA SER A 234 -10.70 24.08 -23.15
C SER A 234 -11.95 24.49 -22.38
N GLY A 235 -12.77 23.51 -22.03
CA GLY A 235 -13.94 23.73 -21.19
C GLY A 235 -14.39 22.44 -20.51
N SER A 236 -14.86 22.56 -19.28
CA SER A 236 -15.36 21.42 -18.51
C SER A 236 -16.57 21.77 -17.67
N THR A 237 -17.43 20.77 -17.42
CA THR A 237 -18.60 20.92 -16.57
C THR A 237 -19.05 19.58 -16.01
N ILE A 238 -19.89 19.64 -14.99
CA ILE A 238 -20.57 18.49 -14.39
C ILE A 238 -22.06 18.59 -14.73
N LEU A 239 -22.62 17.51 -15.28
CA LEU A 239 -24.03 17.42 -15.63
C LEU A 239 -24.69 16.23 -14.92
N SER A 240 -25.89 16.45 -14.38
CA SER A 240 -26.78 15.37 -13.98
C SER A 240 -27.60 14.96 -15.21
N LEU A 241 -27.47 13.71 -15.63
CA LEU A 241 -28.13 13.19 -16.83
C LEU A 241 -29.14 12.11 -16.47
N LYS A 242 -30.27 12.13 -17.17
CA LYS A 242 -31.26 11.06 -17.19
C LYS A 242 -30.96 10.11 -18.34
N GLN A 243 -31.57 8.93 -18.30
CA GLN A 243 -31.47 7.98 -19.39
C GLN A 243 -31.99 8.60 -20.70
N LYS A 244 -31.25 8.37 -21.80
CA LYS A 244 -31.45 8.92 -23.15
C LYS A 244 -31.13 10.40 -23.33
N ASP A 245 -30.64 11.10 -22.30
CA ASP A 245 -30.11 12.45 -22.49
C ASP A 245 -28.92 12.42 -23.46
N GLU A 246 -28.89 13.39 -24.36
CA GLU A 246 -27.84 13.52 -25.38
C GLU A 246 -26.93 14.70 -25.05
N VAL A 247 -25.62 14.48 -25.17
CA VAL A 247 -24.58 15.51 -24.98
C VAL A 247 -23.62 15.53 -26.17
N TRP A 248 -23.31 16.71 -26.70
CA TRP A 248 -22.38 16.86 -27.83
C TRP A 248 -21.73 18.24 -27.86
N LEU A 249 -20.73 18.40 -28.74
CA LEU A 249 -20.14 19.69 -29.06
C LEU A 249 -20.56 20.16 -30.44
N GLN A 250 -20.78 21.46 -30.61
CA GLN A 250 -21.02 22.07 -31.91
C GLN A 250 -20.46 23.48 -31.99
N ILE A 251 -20.09 23.90 -33.20
CA ILE A 251 -19.78 25.30 -33.49
C ILE A 251 -21.11 26.04 -33.64
N PHE A 252 -21.35 27.04 -32.79
CA PHE A 252 -22.66 27.73 -32.74
C PHE A 252 -22.69 29.08 -33.44
N TYR A 253 -21.52 29.69 -33.67
CA TYR A 253 -21.40 30.98 -34.36
C TYR A 253 -20.80 30.76 -35.74
N SER A 254 -21.41 31.36 -36.76
CA SER A 254 -20.93 31.20 -38.13
C SER A 254 -19.63 31.95 -38.36
N GLU A 255 -18.75 31.41 -39.19
CA GLU A 255 -17.42 31.96 -39.51
C GLU A 255 -16.41 31.90 -38.36
N GLN A 256 -16.82 31.54 -37.13
CA GLN A 256 -15.95 31.28 -35.98
C GLN A 256 -15.70 29.78 -35.78
N ASN A 257 -15.22 29.16 -36.85
CA ASN A 257 -14.82 27.77 -36.90
C ASN A 257 -13.30 27.68 -37.06
N GLY A 258 -12.59 27.82 -35.95
CA GLY A 258 -11.14 27.67 -35.89
C GLY A 258 -10.66 26.26 -35.60
N LEU A 259 -11.56 25.30 -35.36
CA LEU A 259 -11.19 23.96 -34.91
C LEU A 259 -10.24 23.29 -35.91
N PHE A 260 -9.08 22.90 -35.40
CA PHE A 260 -7.97 22.41 -36.21
C PHE A 260 -7.48 21.05 -35.73
N TYR A 261 -7.03 20.25 -36.70
CA TYR A 261 -6.45 18.94 -36.54
C TYR A 261 -5.26 18.79 -37.49
N ASP A 262 -4.19 18.19 -36.97
CA ASP A 262 -3.03 17.78 -37.73
C ASP A 262 -2.57 16.41 -37.20
N PRO A 263 -2.41 15.40 -38.07
CA PRO A 263 -2.11 14.03 -37.66
C PRO A 263 -0.73 13.87 -36.98
N TYR A 264 0.16 14.85 -37.09
CA TYR A 264 1.53 14.76 -36.56
C TYR A 264 1.70 15.39 -35.19
N TRP A 265 0.94 16.45 -34.86
CA TRP A 265 1.27 17.26 -33.68
C TRP A 265 0.08 17.82 -32.89
N THR A 266 -1.17 17.66 -33.33
CA THR A 266 -2.32 18.15 -32.53
C THR A 266 -3.58 17.30 -32.65
N ASP A 267 -4.10 16.89 -31.50
CA ASP A 267 -5.43 16.29 -31.35
C ASP A 267 -6.39 17.30 -30.69
N SER A 268 -7.59 17.46 -31.25
CA SER A 268 -8.72 18.12 -30.57
C SER A 268 -9.65 17.05 -30.00
N ILE A 269 -9.84 17.04 -28.69
CA ILE A 269 -10.44 15.94 -27.94
C ILE A 269 -11.72 16.34 -27.20
N PHE A 270 -12.61 15.36 -27.04
CA PHE A 270 -13.81 15.46 -26.21
C PHE A 270 -13.93 14.20 -25.35
N THR A 271 -14.10 14.39 -24.05
CA THR A 271 -14.09 13.32 -23.06
C THR A 271 -15.25 13.50 -22.09
N GLY A 272 -15.87 12.39 -21.68
CA GLY A 272 -16.85 12.40 -20.61
C GLY A 272 -16.92 11.07 -19.89
N PHE A 273 -17.21 11.11 -18.60
CA PHE A 273 -17.34 9.90 -17.78
C PHE A 273 -18.30 10.07 -16.61
N LEU A 274 -18.91 8.95 -16.24
CA LEU A 274 -19.78 8.82 -15.07
C LEU A 274 -18.95 8.97 -13.79
N ILE A 275 -19.33 9.91 -12.94
CA ILE A 275 -18.79 10.09 -11.59
C ILE A 275 -19.60 9.25 -10.60
N TYR A 276 -20.92 9.42 -10.63
CA TYR A 276 -21.84 8.75 -9.71
C TYR A 276 -23.08 8.27 -10.47
N ALA A 277 -23.34 6.96 -10.43
CA ALA A 277 -24.61 6.41 -10.88
C ALA A 277 -25.71 6.71 -9.85
N ASP A 278 -26.92 6.94 -10.33
CA ASP A 278 -28.09 7.05 -9.45
C ASP A 278 -28.33 5.73 -8.72
N GLN A 279 -28.55 5.81 -7.40
CA GLN A 279 -28.72 4.63 -6.55
C GLN A 279 -29.94 3.79 -6.93
N GLY A 280 -31.02 4.43 -7.38
CA GLY A 280 -32.21 3.73 -7.86
C GLY A 280 -31.88 2.78 -9.01
N TYR A 281 -31.11 3.25 -10.00
CA TYR A 281 -30.69 2.43 -11.14
C TYR A 281 -29.78 1.27 -10.73
N LEU A 282 -28.88 1.48 -9.76
CA LEU A 282 -28.02 0.40 -9.26
C LEU A 282 -28.77 -0.69 -8.49
N ASN A 283 -29.88 -0.35 -7.85
CA ASN A 283 -30.70 -1.31 -7.12
C ASN A 283 -31.53 -2.22 -8.05
N ASP A 284 -31.75 -1.78 -9.30
CA ASP A 284 -32.52 -2.49 -10.32
C ASP A 284 -31.67 -3.42 -11.21
N LEU A 285 -30.33 -3.43 -11.03
CA LEU A 285 -29.34 -4.24 -11.77
C LEU A 285 -28.98 -5.57 -11.07
#